data_AF-A0A8T7LUJ9-F1
#
_entry.id   AF-A0A8T7LUJ9-F1
#
_cell.length_a   1.000
_cell.length_b   1.000
_cell.length_c   1.000
_cell.angle_alpha   90.00
_cell.angle_beta   90.00
_cell.angle_gamma   90.00
#
_symmetry.space_group_name_H-M   'P 1'
#
loop_
_entity.id
_entity.type
_entity.pdbx_description
1 polymer ?
#
loop_
_entity_poly.entity_id
_entity_poly.type
_entity_poly.pdbx_seq_one_letter_code
_entity_poly.pdbx_strand_id
1 'polypeptide(L)'
;MLKVSRRFNLFHQWIHSYIPYKPAHTETAPVFFSIWASFLLAYIVNIIFFYTPDNIFKTLLLGVIWIILLPADFFLPGPSTTISLRIAFLVGETILMMSLGIFDNFTITGYMLFALVGQAAFVLPVYASLGYTLFLGVCFYLALALPYLTDNKPYLFEISWLIGAIFTWAAMTLMRKARDQHAKIAELNAKLAETHNLVQAQAEMLAQQAIEDSLTGLNNRRYLDADLPREFERARRLERKLTLAMLDVDHFKHINDRFSHHTGDQVLVTLANIFRQNCRTAVDSIVRYGGEEFIIYFPETDLHTAANIICERIRQATENYNWDWISHGLNVTLSIGLAEADKVSNHIELIKTADSKLYEAKNGGRNRICFV
;
A
#
# COMPACT_ATOMS: atom_id res chain seq x y z
N MET A 1 -4.88 26.54 -35.10
CA MET A 1 -4.29 25.54 -34.17
C MET A 1 -5.20 25.18 -32.97
N LEU A 2 -6.54 25.31 -33.06
CA LEU A 2 -7.44 25.06 -31.90
C LEU A 2 -8.74 24.29 -32.23
N LYS A 3 -8.83 23.58 -33.36
CA LYS A 3 -10.01 22.74 -33.70
C LYS A 3 -9.74 21.25 -33.93
N VAL A 4 -8.49 20.77 -33.81
CA VAL A 4 -8.15 19.35 -33.98
C VAL A 4 -7.93 18.62 -32.65
N SER A 5 -7.60 19.32 -31.55
CA SER A 5 -7.36 18.69 -30.25
C SER A 5 -8.62 18.26 -29.48
N ARG A 6 -9.80 18.80 -29.82
CA ARG A 6 -11.06 18.50 -29.10
C ARG A 6 -11.79 17.24 -29.60
N ARG A 7 -11.49 16.73 -30.80
CA ARG A 7 -12.08 15.46 -31.30
C ARG A 7 -11.26 14.22 -30.93
N PHE A 8 -9.96 14.36 -30.63
CA PHE A 8 -9.12 13.23 -30.22
C PHE A 8 -9.31 12.84 -28.74
N ASN A 9 -9.57 13.80 -27.85
CA ASN A 9 -9.74 13.49 -26.42
C ASN A 9 -11.07 12.79 -26.08
N LEU A 10 -12.14 13.02 -26.86
CA LEU A 10 -13.43 12.37 -26.62
C LEU A 10 -13.48 10.93 -27.18
N PHE A 11 -12.70 10.62 -28.21
CA PHE A 11 -12.58 9.25 -28.72
C PHE A 11 -11.69 8.38 -27.81
N HIS A 12 -10.64 8.98 -27.22
CA HIS A 12 -9.73 8.27 -26.33
C HIS A 12 -10.35 7.97 -24.94
N GLN A 13 -11.22 8.86 -24.43
CA GLN A 13 -11.97 8.63 -23.18
C GLN A 13 -13.13 7.64 -23.33
N TRP A 14 -13.64 7.43 -24.54
CA TRP A 14 -14.73 6.46 -24.80
C TRP A 14 -14.23 5.02 -24.94
N ILE A 15 -12.99 4.80 -25.39
CA ILE A 15 -12.40 3.46 -25.56
C ILE A 15 -11.96 2.84 -24.21
N HIS A 16 -11.55 3.66 -23.23
CA HIS A 16 -11.06 3.16 -21.93
C HIS A 16 -12.15 2.87 -20.90
N SER A 17 -13.41 3.21 -21.16
CA SER A 17 -14.50 3.07 -20.19
C SER A 17 -15.32 1.77 -20.29
N TYR A 18 -15.04 0.89 -21.27
CA TYR A 18 -15.91 -0.30 -21.47
C TYR A 18 -15.24 -1.67 -21.68
N ILE A 19 -13.91 -1.81 -21.62
CA ILE A 19 -13.26 -3.13 -21.72
C ILE A 19 -12.05 -3.24 -20.77
N PRO A 20 -12.16 -3.97 -19.64
CA PRO A 20 -11.02 -4.32 -18.80
C PRO A 20 -10.46 -5.68 -19.25
N TYR A 21 -9.63 -5.74 -20.31
CA TYR A 21 -8.81 -6.93 -20.62
C TYR A 21 -7.71 -6.67 -21.68
N LYS A 22 -6.56 -7.35 -21.46
CA LYS A 22 -5.25 -7.40 -22.16
C LYS A 22 -5.24 -7.40 -23.73
N PRO A 23 -4.09 -7.09 -24.38
CA PRO A 23 -3.23 -8.20 -24.84
C PRO A 23 -1.72 -7.98 -24.68
N ALA A 24 -1.05 -9.06 -24.25
CA ALA A 24 0.34 -9.30 -24.58
C ALA A 24 0.44 -9.55 -26.08
N HIS A 25 1.11 -8.70 -26.86
CA HIS A 25 1.71 -9.04 -28.17
C HIS A 25 2.40 -7.78 -28.73
N THR A 26 3.72 -7.67 -28.54
CA THR A 26 4.68 -7.01 -29.46
C THR A 26 6.11 -7.10 -28.91
N GLU A 27 6.61 -8.31 -28.64
CA GLU A 27 8.05 -8.55 -28.39
C GLU A 27 8.59 -9.71 -29.24
N THR A 28 8.07 -9.91 -30.45
CA THR A 28 8.57 -10.98 -31.34
C THR A 28 9.84 -10.56 -32.10
N ALA A 29 10.01 -9.28 -32.43
CA ALA A 29 11.15 -8.79 -33.21
C ALA A 29 12.53 -8.95 -32.52
N PRO A 30 12.70 -8.69 -31.20
CA PRO A 30 13.98 -8.91 -30.52
C PRO A 30 14.36 -10.39 -30.44
N VAL A 31 13.36 -11.27 -30.25
CA VAL A 31 13.55 -12.72 -30.15
C VAL A 31 14.05 -13.29 -31.47
N PHE A 32 13.44 -12.92 -32.60
CA PHE A 32 13.91 -13.37 -33.92
C PHE A 32 15.34 -12.90 -34.24
N PHE A 33 15.70 -11.66 -33.87
CA PHE A 33 17.06 -11.15 -34.09
C PHE A 33 18.10 -11.93 -33.27
N SER A 34 17.80 -12.25 -32.01
CA SER A 34 18.69 -13.05 -31.14
C SER A 34 18.90 -14.46 -31.68
N ILE A 35 17.86 -15.09 -32.24
CA ILE A 35 17.93 -16.44 -32.83
C ILE A 35 18.87 -16.45 -34.04
N TRP A 36 18.71 -15.50 -34.97
CA TRP A 36 19.56 -15.41 -36.16
C TRP A 36 21.01 -15.06 -35.84
N ALA A 37 21.25 -14.21 -34.84
CA ALA A 37 22.59 -13.90 -34.37
C ALA A 37 23.29 -15.14 -33.78
N SER A 38 22.58 -15.97 -33.02
CA SER A 38 23.10 -17.23 -32.48
C SER A 38 23.41 -18.26 -33.58
N PHE A 39 22.55 -18.37 -34.61
CA PHE A 39 22.82 -19.23 -35.77
C PHE A 39 24.04 -18.78 -36.58
N LEU A 40 24.18 -17.48 -36.82
CA LEU A 40 25.32 -16.91 -37.54
C LEU A 40 26.63 -17.11 -36.76
N LEU A 41 26.60 -16.93 -35.44
CA LEU A 41 27.75 -17.16 -34.58
C LEU A 41 28.14 -18.64 -34.57
N ALA A 42 27.16 -19.55 -34.43
CA ALA A 42 27.39 -20.99 -34.51
C ALA A 42 27.99 -21.40 -35.86
N TYR A 43 27.54 -20.80 -36.97
CA TYR A 43 28.07 -21.02 -38.31
C TYR A 43 29.52 -20.54 -38.45
N ILE A 44 29.86 -19.35 -37.94
CA ILE A 44 31.23 -18.82 -37.97
C ILE A 44 32.17 -19.69 -37.12
N VAL A 45 31.72 -20.12 -35.94
CA VAL A 45 32.46 -21.05 -35.07
C VAL A 45 32.69 -22.38 -35.79
N ASN A 46 31.70 -22.89 -36.52
CA ASN A 46 31.80 -24.12 -37.31
C ASN A 46 32.88 -24.00 -38.40
N ILE A 47 32.95 -22.88 -39.11
CA ILE A 47 34.01 -22.60 -40.09
C ILE A 47 35.38 -22.60 -39.43
N ILE A 48 35.55 -21.89 -38.30
CA ILE A 48 36.85 -21.82 -37.59
C ILE A 48 37.28 -23.22 -37.12
N PHE A 49 36.33 -24.05 -36.70
CA PHE A 49 36.54 -25.43 -36.27
C PHE A 49 36.93 -26.40 -37.39
N PHE A 50 36.33 -26.25 -38.58
CA PHE A 50 36.61 -27.12 -39.72
C PHE A 50 38.06 -26.98 -40.20
N TYR A 51 38.65 -25.79 -40.03
CA TYR A 51 40.01 -25.49 -40.49
C TYR A 51 41.10 -25.56 -39.40
N THR A 52 40.75 -25.88 -38.14
CA THR A 52 41.73 -26.08 -37.07
C THR A 52 41.98 -27.58 -36.82
N PRO A 53 43.24 -28.07 -36.82
CA PRO A 53 43.52 -29.50 -36.69
C PRO A 53 43.55 -30.02 -35.25
N ASP A 54 43.64 -29.15 -34.23
CA ASP A 54 43.92 -29.55 -32.84
C ASP A 54 42.66 -29.68 -31.97
N ASN A 55 42.41 -30.88 -31.41
CA ASN A 55 41.20 -31.21 -30.66
C ASN A 55 41.12 -30.51 -29.29
N ILE A 56 42.25 -30.24 -28.64
CA ILE A 56 42.28 -29.55 -27.33
C ILE A 56 41.87 -28.09 -27.47
N PHE A 57 42.33 -27.41 -28.53
CA PHE A 57 41.99 -26.02 -28.80
C PHE A 57 40.49 -25.86 -29.10
N LYS A 58 39.92 -26.83 -29.83
CA LYS A 58 38.48 -26.95 -30.08
C LYS A 58 37.70 -27.04 -28.78
N THR A 59 38.04 -27.95 -27.88
CA THR A 59 37.33 -28.10 -26.60
C THR A 59 37.41 -26.85 -25.72
N LEU A 60 38.56 -26.18 -25.67
CA LEU A 60 38.73 -24.92 -24.93
C LEU A 60 37.92 -23.77 -25.55
N LEU A 61 37.89 -23.65 -26.87
CA LEU A 61 37.12 -22.63 -27.58
C LEU A 61 35.60 -22.81 -27.36
N LEU A 62 35.11 -24.06 -27.40
CA LEU A 62 33.72 -24.40 -27.04
C LEU A 62 33.38 -24.00 -25.59
N GLY A 63 34.28 -24.26 -24.65
CA GLY A 63 34.10 -23.87 -23.25
C GLY A 63 34.00 -22.34 -23.07
N VAL A 64 34.82 -21.56 -23.79
CA VAL A 64 34.79 -20.09 -23.74
C VAL A 64 33.51 -19.53 -24.36
N ILE A 65 33.07 -20.09 -25.49
CA ILE A 65 31.79 -19.71 -26.13
C ILE A 65 30.62 -20.00 -25.19
N TRP A 66 30.65 -21.13 -24.50
CA TRP A 66 29.64 -21.49 -23.49
C TRP A 66 29.57 -20.47 -22.34
N ILE A 67 30.71 -20.02 -21.81
CA ILE A 67 30.78 -19.01 -20.74
C ILE A 67 30.22 -17.66 -21.21
N ILE A 68 30.38 -17.32 -22.50
CA ILE A 68 29.90 -16.07 -23.10
C ILE A 68 28.40 -16.12 -23.43
N LEU A 69 27.86 -17.29 -23.79
CA LEU A 69 26.45 -17.47 -24.15
C LEU A 69 25.53 -17.74 -22.95
N LEU A 70 26.05 -18.33 -21.87
CA LEU A 70 25.32 -18.57 -20.61
C LEU A 70 24.59 -17.33 -20.04
N PRO A 71 25.17 -16.12 -20.10
CA PRO A 71 24.53 -14.88 -19.66
C PRO A 71 23.45 -14.34 -20.61
N ALA A 72 23.51 -14.68 -21.91
CA ALA A 72 22.57 -14.15 -22.91
C ALA A 72 21.14 -14.70 -22.71
N ASP A 73 21.02 -15.90 -22.15
CA ASP A 73 19.77 -16.55 -21.78
C ASP A 73 18.98 -15.83 -20.67
N PHE A 74 19.63 -14.96 -19.89
CA PHE A 74 18.98 -14.20 -18.81
C PHE A 74 18.03 -13.12 -19.32
N PHE A 75 18.10 -12.75 -20.59
CA PHE A 75 17.33 -11.64 -21.17
C PHE A 75 16.12 -12.06 -22.02
N LEU A 76 15.82 -13.36 -22.13
CA LEU A 76 14.66 -13.84 -22.90
C LEU A 76 13.38 -13.92 -22.05
N PRO A 77 12.27 -13.29 -22.48
CA PRO A 77 11.02 -13.27 -21.70
C PRO A 77 10.18 -14.54 -21.92
N GLY A 78 9.68 -15.10 -20.81
CA GLY A 78 8.61 -16.11 -20.76
C GLY A 78 9.08 -17.58 -20.65
N PRO A 79 8.39 -18.42 -19.85
CA PRO A 79 8.82 -19.80 -19.54
C PRO A 79 8.59 -20.82 -20.66
N SER A 80 7.68 -20.58 -21.61
CA SER A 80 7.35 -21.54 -22.69
C SER A 80 8.22 -21.37 -23.94
N THR A 81 8.60 -20.13 -24.26
CA THR A 81 9.51 -19.78 -25.36
C THR A 81 10.94 -20.24 -25.08
N THR A 82 11.36 -20.24 -23.81
CA THR A 82 12.68 -20.75 -23.39
C THR A 82 12.81 -22.25 -23.60
N ILE A 83 11.78 -23.05 -23.31
CA ILE A 83 11.87 -24.53 -23.40
C ILE A 83 12.05 -25.00 -24.84
N SER A 84 11.25 -24.50 -25.79
CA SER A 84 11.30 -24.93 -27.20
C SER A 84 12.60 -24.54 -27.90
N LEU A 85 13.11 -23.33 -27.64
CA LEU A 85 14.40 -22.87 -28.19
C LEU A 85 15.58 -23.67 -27.63
N ARG A 86 15.51 -24.09 -26.37
CA ARG A 86 16.54 -24.90 -25.72
C ARG A 86 16.58 -26.34 -26.23
N ILE A 87 15.43 -26.93 -26.54
CA ILE A 87 15.36 -28.25 -27.20
C ILE A 87 15.98 -28.17 -28.61
N ALA A 88 15.66 -27.11 -29.36
CA ALA A 88 16.23 -26.92 -30.71
C ALA A 88 17.75 -26.74 -30.68
N PHE A 89 18.28 -25.99 -29.70
CA PHE A 89 19.72 -25.79 -29.53
C PHE A 89 20.44 -27.10 -29.16
N LEU A 90 19.85 -27.90 -28.27
CA LEU A 90 20.36 -29.21 -27.86
C LEU A 90 20.45 -30.20 -29.03
N VAL A 91 19.39 -30.27 -29.85
CA VAL A 91 19.36 -31.13 -31.04
C VAL A 91 20.43 -30.69 -32.04
N GLY A 92 20.60 -29.37 -32.22
CA GLY A 92 21.65 -28.80 -33.08
C GLY A 92 23.07 -29.14 -32.63
N GLU A 93 23.38 -28.98 -31.34
CA GLU A 93 24.70 -29.36 -30.78
C GLU A 93 24.97 -30.87 -30.89
N THR A 94 23.94 -31.69 -30.69
CA THR A 94 24.07 -33.15 -30.76
C THR A 94 24.42 -33.61 -32.18
N ILE A 95 23.74 -33.06 -33.19
CA ILE A 95 24.01 -33.34 -34.61
C ILE A 95 25.42 -32.84 -34.99
N LEU A 96 25.86 -31.72 -34.42
CA LEU A 96 27.19 -31.17 -34.66
C LEU A 96 28.29 -32.05 -34.05
N MET A 97 28.12 -32.52 -32.81
CA MET A 97 29.08 -33.41 -32.15
C MET A 97 29.16 -34.77 -32.83
N MET A 98 28.02 -35.32 -33.29
CA MET A 98 27.98 -36.55 -34.08
C MET A 98 28.67 -36.40 -35.44
N SER A 99 28.53 -35.25 -36.10
CA SER A 99 29.12 -35.03 -37.43
C SER A 99 30.63 -34.76 -37.41
N LEU A 100 31.19 -34.35 -36.27
CA LEU A 100 32.62 -34.07 -36.11
C LEU A 100 33.45 -35.27 -35.62
N GLY A 101 32.83 -36.37 -35.18
CA GLY A 101 33.53 -37.60 -34.76
C GLY A 101 34.46 -37.43 -33.55
N ILE A 102 34.22 -36.42 -32.72
CA ILE A 102 35.14 -35.98 -31.63
C ILE A 102 35.08 -36.91 -30.40
N PHE A 103 34.08 -37.79 -30.29
CA PHE A 103 33.84 -38.62 -29.11
C PHE A 103 33.36 -40.04 -29.44
N ASP A 104 33.74 -41.02 -28.61
CA ASP A 104 33.17 -42.37 -28.65
C ASP A 104 31.69 -42.35 -28.22
N ASN A 105 30.87 -43.26 -28.76
CA ASN A 105 29.41 -43.32 -28.53
C ASN A 105 28.98 -43.28 -27.04
N PHE A 106 29.85 -43.75 -26.13
CA PHE A 106 29.60 -43.71 -24.68
C PHE A 106 29.64 -42.29 -24.11
N THR A 107 30.58 -41.45 -24.56
CA THR A 107 30.77 -40.07 -24.10
C THR A 107 29.67 -39.15 -24.61
N ILE A 108 29.18 -39.39 -25.83
CA ILE A 108 28.02 -38.69 -26.40
C ILE A 108 26.76 -38.99 -25.59
N THR A 109 26.55 -40.25 -25.20
CA THR A 109 25.41 -40.66 -24.37
C THR A 109 25.45 -40.00 -22.98
N GLY A 110 26.64 -39.87 -22.39
CA GLY A 110 26.84 -39.14 -21.12
C GLY A 110 26.52 -37.64 -21.21
N TYR A 111 26.92 -36.99 -22.31
CA TYR A 111 26.59 -35.58 -22.57
C TYR A 111 25.08 -35.35 -22.72
N MET A 112 24.38 -36.26 -23.43
CA MET A 112 22.91 -36.18 -23.59
C MET A 112 22.19 -36.26 -22.25
N LEU A 113 22.60 -37.17 -21.35
CA LEU A 113 21.99 -37.30 -20.03
C LEU A 113 22.22 -36.05 -19.17
N PHE A 114 23.43 -35.48 -19.22
CA PHE A 114 23.80 -34.26 -18.51
C PHE A 114 22.96 -33.05 -18.93
N ALA A 115 22.80 -32.85 -20.25
CA ALA A 115 22.02 -31.75 -20.77
C ALA A 115 20.52 -31.89 -20.43
N LEU A 116 19.99 -33.12 -20.41
CA LEU A 116 18.60 -33.38 -20.02
C LEU A 116 18.36 -33.11 -18.52
N VAL A 117 19.28 -33.54 -17.65
CA VAL A 117 19.19 -33.33 -16.19
C VAL A 117 19.42 -31.86 -15.80
N GLY A 118 20.35 -31.18 -16.47
CA GLY A 118 20.60 -29.75 -16.27
C GLY A 118 19.36 -28.89 -16.60
N GLN A 119 18.63 -29.22 -17.66
CA GLN A 119 17.41 -28.49 -18.04
C GLN A 119 16.22 -28.79 -17.13
N ALA A 120 16.09 -30.01 -16.61
CA ALA A 120 15.04 -30.34 -15.62
C ALA A 120 15.17 -29.52 -14.33
N ALA A 121 16.39 -29.12 -13.96
CA ALA A 121 16.66 -28.28 -12.79
C ALA A 121 16.32 -26.79 -13.00
N PHE A 122 16.18 -26.32 -14.25
CA PHE A 122 15.81 -24.93 -14.58
C PHE A 122 14.31 -24.63 -14.49
N VAL A 123 13.48 -25.65 -14.20
CA VAL A 123 12.06 -25.48 -13.84
C VAL A 123 11.90 -25.01 -12.37
N LEU A 124 12.99 -25.00 -11.59
CA LEU A 124 13.02 -24.54 -10.21
C LEU A 124 13.35 -23.03 -10.11
N PRO A 125 12.98 -22.34 -9.01
CA PRO A 125 13.16 -20.90 -8.88
C PRO A 125 14.61 -20.41 -9.10
N VAL A 126 14.76 -19.30 -9.83
CA VAL A 126 15.99 -18.74 -10.44
C VAL A 126 17.23 -18.68 -9.54
N TYR A 127 17.09 -18.45 -8.24
CA TYR A 127 18.25 -18.37 -7.33
C TYR A 127 18.83 -19.74 -6.94
N ALA A 128 18.03 -20.79 -7.08
CA ALA A 128 18.45 -22.16 -6.79
C ALA A 128 19.14 -22.83 -7.99
N SER A 129 18.86 -22.38 -9.22
CA SER A 129 19.43 -22.94 -10.45
C SER A 129 20.88 -22.54 -10.65
N LEU A 130 21.27 -21.28 -10.38
CA LEU A 130 22.65 -20.82 -10.63
C LEU A 130 23.69 -21.64 -9.83
N GLY A 131 23.45 -21.83 -8.53
CA GLY A 131 24.34 -22.62 -7.68
C GLY A 131 24.36 -24.10 -8.04
N TYR A 132 23.21 -24.64 -8.43
CA TYR A 132 23.09 -26.04 -8.86
C TYR A 132 23.77 -26.30 -10.21
N THR A 133 23.60 -25.39 -11.18
CA THR A 133 24.23 -25.44 -12.49
C THR A 133 25.74 -25.25 -12.41
N LEU A 134 26.22 -24.33 -11.57
CA LEU A 134 27.66 -24.18 -11.29
C LEU A 134 28.23 -25.45 -10.64
N PHE A 135 27.54 -26.03 -9.66
CA PHE A 135 27.98 -27.25 -8.97
C PHE A 135 28.02 -28.47 -9.90
N LEU A 136 26.98 -28.69 -10.71
CA LEU A 136 26.96 -29.75 -11.71
C LEU A 136 28.03 -29.51 -12.80
N GLY A 137 28.23 -28.27 -13.23
CA GLY A 137 29.28 -27.91 -14.19
C GLY A 137 30.68 -28.22 -13.66
N VAL A 138 30.94 -27.93 -12.38
CA VAL A 138 32.23 -28.25 -11.72
C VAL A 138 32.40 -29.77 -11.54
N CYS A 139 31.36 -30.49 -11.09
CA CYS A 139 31.43 -31.95 -10.96
C CYS A 139 31.65 -32.64 -12.31
N PHE A 140 31.01 -32.14 -13.37
CA PHE A 140 31.17 -32.65 -14.74
C PHE A 140 32.55 -32.34 -15.32
N TYR A 141 33.06 -31.11 -15.12
CA TYR A 141 34.42 -30.75 -15.51
C TYR A 141 35.46 -31.63 -14.80
N LEU A 142 35.28 -31.86 -13.50
CA LEU A 142 36.13 -32.77 -12.74
C LEU A 142 36.00 -34.21 -13.26
N ALA A 143 34.80 -34.71 -13.56
CA ALA A 143 34.61 -36.06 -14.10
C ALA A 143 35.26 -36.26 -15.49
N LEU A 144 35.34 -35.21 -16.33
CA LEU A 144 36.06 -35.23 -17.60
C LEU A 144 37.57 -35.05 -17.45
N ALA A 145 38.02 -34.24 -16.49
CA ALA A 145 39.44 -33.97 -16.26
C ALA A 145 40.14 -35.07 -15.46
N LEU A 146 39.44 -35.74 -14.53
CA LEU A 146 40.01 -36.77 -13.66
C LEU A 146 40.62 -37.96 -14.42
N PRO A 147 40.02 -38.53 -15.47
CA PRO A 147 40.61 -39.63 -16.23
C PRO A 147 41.98 -39.28 -16.84
N TYR A 148 42.14 -38.04 -17.32
CA TYR A 148 43.40 -37.53 -17.86
C TYR A 148 44.43 -37.19 -16.76
N LEU A 149 43.99 -36.84 -15.56
CA LEU A 149 44.86 -36.51 -14.42
C LEU A 149 45.25 -37.72 -13.55
N THR A 150 44.58 -38.86 -13.70
CA THR A 150 44.68 -39.99 -12.76
C THR A 150 45.13 -41.31 -13.42
N ASP A 151 45.72 -41.25 -14.61
CA ASP A 151 46.11 -42.41 -15.42
C ASP A 151 44.96 -43.42 -15.59
N ASN A 152 43.77 -42.93 -15.95
CA ASN A 152 42.60 -43.77 -16.24
C ASN A 152 42.15 -44.72 -15.11
N LYS A 153 42.28 -44.32 -13.83
CA LYS A 153 41.78 -45.13 -12.70
C LYS A 153 40.24 -45.03 -12.55
N PRO A 154 39.48 -46.09 -12.88
CA PRO A 154 38.01 -46.01 -13.01
C PRO A 154 37.28 -45.78 -11.69
N TYR A 155 37.85 -46.17 -10.54
CA TYR A 155 37.21 -46.01 -9.24
C TYR A 155 37.06 -44.54 -8.80
N LEU A 156 37.94 -43.64 -9.26
CA LEU A 156 37.85 -42.20 -8.94
C LEU A 156 36.67 -41.53 -9.66
N PHE A 157 36.32 -42.03 -10.84
CA PHE A 157 35.14 -41.59 -11.57
C PHE A 157 33.85 -41.97 -10.83
N GLU A 158 33.73 -43.21 -10.36
CA GLU A 158 32.56 -43.67 -9.58
C GLU A 158 32.36 -42.88 -8.27
N ILE A 159 33.46 -42.57 -7.57
CA ILE A 159 33.41 -41.76 -6.34
C ILE A 159 32.89 -40.34 -6.63
N SER A 160 33.30 -39.72 -7.75
CA SER A 160 32.84 -38.38 -8.12
C SER A 160 31.33 -38.32 -8.39
N TRP A 161 30.76 -39.35 -9.03
CA TRP A 161 29.33 -39.49 -9.26
C TRP A 161 28.54 -39.65 -7.96
N LEU A 162 29.05 -40.46 -7.03
CA LEU A 162 28.42 -40.64 -5.72
C LEU A 162 28.38 -39.33 -4.93
N ILE A 163 29.48 -38.56 -4.94
CA ILE A 163 29.56 -37.25 -4.30
C ILE A 163 28.55 -36.28 -4.93
N GLY A 164 28.52 -36.20 -6.27
CA GLY A 164 27.56 -35.36 -7.00
C GLY A 164 26.10 -35.69 -6.68
N ALA A 165 25.76 -36.98 -6.56
CA ALA A 165 24.42 -37.43 -6.20
C ALA A 165 24.03 -37.03 -4.77
N ILE A 166 24.94 -37.15 -3.80
CA ILE A 166 24.71 -36.75 -2.40
C ILE A 166 24.47 -35.24 -2.29
N PHE A 167 25.31 -34.43 -2.94
CA PHE A 167 25.14 -32.98 -2.95
C PHE A 167 23.85 -32.53 -3.65
N THR A 168 23.51 -33.19 -4.76
CA THR A 168 22.25 -32.95 -5.48
C THR A 168 21.04 -33.25 -4.59
N TRP A 169 21.05 -34.39 -3.91
CA TRP A 169 20.00 -34.76 -2.97
C TRP A 169 19.90 -33.75 -1.81
N ALA A 170 21.03 -33.37 -1.19
CA ALA A 170 21.06 -32.38 -0.13
C ALA A 170 20.52 -31.02 -0.61
N ALA A 171 20.93 -30.54 -1.78
CA ALA A 171 20.45 -29.30 -2.38
C ALA A 171 18.94 -29.35 -2.64
N MET A 172 18.41 -30.45 -3.19
CA MET A 172 16.97 -30.63 -3.41
C MET A 172 16.17 -30.58 -2.10
N THR A 173 16.67 -31.19 -1.02
CA THR A 173 15.98 -31.15 0.29
C THR A 173 15.96 -29.74 0.90
N LEU A 174 17.05 -28.97 0.77
CA LEU A 174 17.11 -27.58 1.23
C LEU A 174 16.19 -26.68 0.42
N MET A 175 16.17 -26.85 -0.91
CA MET A 175 15.25 -26.11 -1.79
C MET A 175 13.79 -26.43 -1.53
N ARG A 176 13.47 -27.67 -1.16
CA ARG A 176 12.12 -28.05 -0.76
C ARG A 176 11.72 -27.32 0.53
N LYS A 177 12.58 -27.35 1.56
CA LYS A 177 12.35 -26.62 2.81
C LYS A 177 12.20 -25.11 2.59
N ALA A 178 13.05 -24.51 1.75
CA ALA A 178 12.97 -23.09 1.41
C ALA A 178 11.63 -22.75 0.73
N ARG A 179 11.18 -23.58 -0.22
CA ARG A 179 9.87 -23.41 -0.86
C ARG A 179 8.71 -23.50 0.13
N ASP A 180 8.74 -24.48 1.01
CA ASP A 180 7.69 -24.66 2.03
C ASP A 180 7.65 -23.46 3.00
N GLN A 181 8.81 -22.93 3.39
CA GLN A 181 8.91 -21.72 4.21
C GLN A 181 8.38 -20.49 3.48
N HIS A 182 8.73 -20.29 2.20
CA HIS A 182 8.21 -19.18 1.41
C HIS A 182 6.68 -19.26 1.23
N ALA A 183 6.14 -20.45 0.99
CA ALA A 183 4.70 -20.67 0.93
C ALA A 183 4.03 -20.31 2.27
N LYS A 184 4.64 -20.71 3.41
CA LYS A 184 4.09 -20.40 4.73
C LYS A 184 4.14 -18.91 5.06
N ILE A 185 5.21 -18.22 4.69
CA ILE A 185 5.33 -16.77 4.86
C ILE A 185 4.27 -16.05 4.02
N ALA A 186 4.06 -16.47 2.77
CA ALA A 186 3.04 -15.89 1.91
C ALA A 186 1.63 -16.07 2.49
N GLU A 187 1.31 -17.26 3.01
CA GLU A 187 0.04 -17.54 3.69
C GLU A 187 -0.14 -16.66 4.94
N LEU A 188 0.91 -16.56 5.78
CA LEU A 188 0.86 -15.76 7.01
C LEU A 188 0.67 -14.27 6.70
N ASN A 189 1.35 -13.75 5.68
CA ASN A 189 1.19 -12.36 5.25
C ASN A 189 -0.20 -12.08 4.69
N ALA A 190 -0.79 -13.02 3.94
CA ALA A 190 -2.17 -12.89 3.47
C ALA A 190 -3.16 -12.85 4.63
N LYS A 191 -2.99 -13.74 5.63
CA LYS A 191 -3.81 -13.75 6.84
C LYS A 191 -3.63 -12.49 7.70
N LEU A 192 -2.41 -11.97 7.76
CA LEU A 192 -2.11 -10.71 8.45
C LEU A 192 -2.82 -9.52 7.76
N ALA A 193 -2.80 -9.46 6.43
CA ALA A 193 -3.51 -8.43 5.68
C ALA A 193 -5.03 -8.51 5.89
N GLU A 194 -5.60 -9.72 5.88
CA GLU A 194 -7.03 -9.94 6.14
C GLU A 194 -7.42 -9.49 7.56
N THR A 195 -6.68 -9.92 8.57
CA THR A 195 -6.93 -9.53 9.97
C THR A 195 -6.77 -8.02 10.18
N HIS A 196 -5.77 -7.39 9.56
CA HIS A 196 -5.61 -5.94 9.60
C HIS A 196 -6.82 -5.21 9.03
N ASN A 197 -7.30 -5.62 7.86
CA ASN A 197 -8.48 -5.03 7.23
C ASN A 197 -9.74 -5.21 8.09
N LEU A 198 -9.91 -6.37 8.72
CA LEU A 198 -11.03 -6.64 9.61
C LEU A 198 -11.00 -5.76 10.86
N VAL A 199 -9.83 -5.63 11.51
CA VAL A 199 -9.66 -4.75 12.68
C VAL A 199 -9.92 -3.29 12.30
N GLN A 200 -9.45 -2.85 11.14
CA GLN A 200 -9.68 -1.50 10.66
C GLN A 200 -11.16 -1.23 10.38
N ALA A 201 -11.86 -2.15 9.72
CA ALA A 201 -13.31 -2.05 9.50
C ALA A 201 -14.09 -2.01 10.83
N GLN A 202 -13.69 -2.83 11.82
CA GLN A 202 -14.29 -2.78 13.15
C GLN A 202 -14.05 -1.45 13.85
N ALA A 203 -12.83 -0.91 13.78
CA ALA A 203 -12.50 0.39 14.34
C ALA A 203 -13.32 1.52 13.69
N GLU A 204 -13.51 1.47 12.37
CA GLU A 204 -14.36 2.42 11.65
C GLU A 204 -15.83 2.29 12.06
N MET A 205 -16.36 1.07 12.24
CA MET A 205 -17.71 0.85 12.74
C MET A 205 -17.89 1.37 14.18
N LEU A 206 -16.91 1.14 15.05
CA LEU A 206 -16.92 1.67 16.42
C LEU A 206 -16.82 3.20 16.42
N ALA A 207 -15.98 3.79 15.57
CA ALA A 207 -15.91 5.25 15.40
C ALA A 207 -17.20 5.84 14.82
N GLN A 208 -17.92 5.09 13.97
CA GLN A 208 -19.26 5.45 13.51
C GLN A 208 -20.30 5.38 14.63
N GLN A 209 -20.09 4.51 15.64
CA GLN A 209 -20.95 4.41 16.82
C GLN A 209 -20.57 5.37 17.93
N ALA A 210 -19.38 5.97 17.89
CA ALA A 210 -18.95 6.95 18.88
C ALA A 210 -19.84 8.19 18.81
N ILE A 211 -20.42 8.54 19.96
CA ILE A 211 -21.24 9.73 20.18
C ILE A 211 -20.44 10.88 20.83
N GLU A 212 -19.19 10.63 21.20
CA GLU A 212 -18.29 11.61 21.82
C GLU A 212 -17.19 12.07 20.85
N ASP A 213 -16.70 13.29 21.05
CA ASP A 213 -15.56 13.87 20.37
C ASP A 213 -14.26 13.45 21.07
N SER A 214 -13.30 12.91 20.32
CA SER A 214 -12.09 12.30 20.89
C SER A 214 -11.13 13.30 21.55
N LEU A 215 -11.17 14.57 21.16
CA LEU A 215 -10.30 15.61 21.72
C LEU A 215 -10.88 16.18 23.01
N THR A 216 -12.14 16.59 22.98
CA THR A 216 -12.77 17.34 24.08
C THR A 216 -13.55 16.44 25.07
N GLY A 217 -13.89 15.22 24.65
CA GLY A 217 -14.80 14.31 25.35
C GLY A 217 -16.24 14.83 25.45
N LEU A 218 -16.59 15.88 24.70
CA LEU A 218 -17.97 16.36 24.59
C LEU A 218 -18.74 15.45 23.66
N ASN A 219 -20.07 15.60 23.62
CA ASN A 219 -20.86 14.95 22.58
C ASN A 219 -20.40 15.47 21.20
N ASN A 220 -20.43 14.62 20.18
CA ASN A 220 -20.09 15.02 18.82
C ASN A 220 -21.36 15.34 18.01
N ARG A 221 -21.18 15.84 16.79
CA ARG A 221 -22.30 16.16 15.88
C ARG A 221 -23.28 15.00 15.67
N ARG A 222 -22.81 13.74 15.67
CA ARG A 222 -23.68 12.57 15.50
C ARG A 222 -24.63 12.39 16.68
N TYR A 223 -24.18 12.66 17.91
CA TYR A 223 -25.06 12.69 19.08
C TYR A 223 -26.17 13.72 18.91
N LEU A 224 -25.83 14.95 18.49
CA LEU A 224 -26.80 16.02 18.27
C LEU A 224 -27.84 15.64 17.22
N ASP A 225 -27.39 15.09 16.08
CA ASP A 225 -28.27 14.66 14.99
C ASP A 225 -29.26 13.57 15.45
N ALA A 226 -28.90 12.76 16.44
CA ALA A 226 -29.77 11.74 17.03
C ALA A 226 -30.68 12.26 18.16
N ASP A 227 -30.18 13.18 19.00
CA ASP A 227 -30.86 13.60 20.23
C ASP A 227 -31.72 14.86 20.05
N LEU A 228 -31.21 15.90 19.35
CA LEU A 228 -31.91 17.17 19.21
C LEU A 228 -33.30 17.03 18.56
N PRO A 229 -33.53 16.21 17.51
CA PRO A 229 -34.87 16.03 16.96
C PRO A 229 -35.85 15.46 17.99
N ARG A 230 -35.39 14.56 18.87
CA ARG A 230 -36.20 13.95 19.92
C ARG A 230 -36.56 14.96 21.00
N GLU A 231 -35.58 15.75 21.45
CA GLU A 231 -35.80 16.78 22.48
C GLU A 231 -36.64 17.94 21.95
N PHE A 232 -36.49 18.33 20.67
CA PHE A 232 -37.35 19.33 20.02
C PHE A 232 -38.82 18.89 20.01
N GLU A 233 -39.11 17.67 19.57
CA GLU A 233 -40.47 17.13 19.56
C GLU A 233 -41.03 16.96 20.99
N ARG A 234 -40.19 16.56 21.94
CA ARG A 234 -40.56 16.46 23.35
C ARG A 234 -40.95 17.81 23.93
N ALA A 235 -40.13 18.84 23.72
CA ALA A 235 -40.38 20.21 24.18
C ALA A 235 -41.71 20.73 23.61
N ARG A 236 -41.91 20.57 22.30
CA ARG A 236 -43.14 20.99 21.61
C ARG A 236 -44.39 20.27 22.14
N ARG A 237 -44.33 18.94 22.32
CA ARG A 237 -45.46 18.14 22.81
C ARG A 237 -45.83 18.47 24.26
N LEU A 238 -44.85 18.81 25.08
CA LEU A 238 -45.04 19.10 26.51
C LEU A 238 -45.21 20.60 26.80
N GLU A 239 -45.23 21.44 25.76
CA GLU A 239 -45.26 22.91 25.88
C GLU A 239 -44.15 23.43 26.81
N ARG A 240 -42.95 22.84 26.69
CA ARG A 240 -41.77 23.22 27.47
C ARG A 240 -40.81 23.99 26.60
N LYS A 241 -40.11 24.93 27.23
CA LYS A 241 -39.06 25.72 26.59
C LYS A 241 -37.86 24.86 26.22
N LEU A 242 -37.28 25.13 25.06
CA LEU A 242 -36.01 24.57 24.62
C LEU A 242 -35.25 25.68 23.91
N THR A 243 -34.06 26.00 24.41
CA THR A 243 -33.19 27.01 23.79
C THR A 243 -31.90 26.35 23.32
N LEU A 244 -31.44 26.74 22.13
CA LEU A 244 -30.17 26.30 21.56
C LEU A 244 -29.23 27.51 21.43
N ALA A 245 -27.99 27.33 21.85
CA ALA A 245 -26.88 28.25 21.67
C ALA A 245 -25.84 27.63 20.73
N MET A 246 -25.46 28.38 19.69
CA MET A 246 -24.30 28.11 18.84
C MET A 246 -23.15 29.01 19.29
N LEU A 247 -21.98 28.44 19.54
CA LEU A 247 -20.81 29.11 20.04
C LEU A 247 -19.64 28.90 19.08
N ASP A 248 -18.79 29.91 18.94
CA ASP A 248 -17.58 29.83 18.12
C ASP A 248 -16.44 30.59 18.78
N VAL A 249 -15.24 30.03 18.67
CA VAL A 249 -14.02 30.61 19.21
C VAL A 249 -13.52 31.74 18.33
N ASP A 250 -13.58 32.96 18.87
CA ASP A 250 -13.18 34.15 18.15
C ASP A 250 -11.70 34.06 17.74
N HIS A 251 -11.43 34.28 16.45
CA HIS A 251 -10.08 34.30 15.89
C HIS A 251 -9.28 32.99 16.10
N PHE A 252 -9.93 31.83 16.19
CA PHE A 252 -9.24 30.56 16.43
C PHE A 252 -8.13 30.24 15.42
N LYS A 253 -8.35 30.57 14.13
CA LYS A 253 -7.28 30.46 13.13
C LYS A 253 -6.03 31.27 13.50
N HIS A 254 -6.19 32.50 14.02
CA HIS A 254 -5.04 33.30 14.48
C HIS A 254 -4.34 32.69 15.69
N ILE A 255 -5.09 32.01 16.58
CA ILE A 255 -4.51 31.27 17.71
C ILE A 255 -3.61 30.15 17.17
N ASN A 256 -4.12 29.34 16.23
CA ASN A 256 -3.35 28.26 15.60
C ASN A 256 -2.11 28.78 14.86
N ASP A 257 -2.29 29.85 14.07
CA ASP A 257 -1.21 30.43 13.27
C ASP A 257 -0.10 31.05 14.15
N ARG A 258 -0.47 31.63 15.30
CA ARG A 258 0.47 32.31 16.22
C ARG A 258 1.14 31.35 17.21
N PHE A 259 0.43 30.36 17.72
CA PHE A 259 0.88 29.55 18.86
C PHE A 259 1.01 28.04 18.55
N SER A 260 0.69 27.60 17.34
CA SER A 260 0.58 26.20 16.87
C SER A 260 -0.78 25.53 17.11
N HIS A 261 -1.05 24.50 16.30
CA HIS A 261 -2.22 23.64 16.43
C HIS A 261 -2.32 22.95 17.80
N HIS A 262 -1.20 22.59 18.42
CA HIS A 262 -1.23 21.96 19.75
C HIS A 262 -1.82 22.91 20.81
N THR A 263 -1.48 24.19 20.73
CA THR A 263 -2.07 25.22 21.60
C THR A 263 -3.56 25.39 21.33
N GLY A 264 -3.98 25.36 20.05
CA GLY A 264 -5.39 25.36 19.68
C GLY A 264 -6.16 24.19 20.28
N ASP A 265 -5.60 22.97 20.23
CA ASP A 265 -6.21 21.79 20.84
C ASP A 265 -6.38 21.95 22.36
N GLN A 266 -5.37 22.48 23.04
CA GLN A 266 -5.45 22.77 24.48
C GLN A 266 -6.53 23.82 24.81
N VAL A 267 -6.71 24.83 23.94
CA VAL A 267 -7.80 25.81 24.08
C VAL A 267 -9.16 25.12 23.99
N LEU A 268 -9.37 24.25 23.00
CA LEU A 268 -10.65 23.54 22.82
C LEU A 268 -10.96 22.61 24.00
N VAL A 269 -9.96 21.89 24.53
CA VAL A 269 -10.10 21.06 25.74
C VAL A 269 -10.48 21.91 26.95
N THR A 270 -9.85 23.07 27.11
CA THR A 270 -10.12 23.98 28.23
C THR A 270 -11.51 24.57 28.14
N LEU A 271 -11.94 25.00 26.96
CA LEU A 271 -13.30 25.48 26.71
C LEU A 271 -14.34 24.41 27.05
N ALA A 272 -14.12 23.16 26.65
CA ALA A 272 -15.00 22.05 27.00
C ALA A 272 -15.20 21.91 28.52
N ASN A 273 -14.11 22.09 29.29
CA ASN A 273 -14.18 22.06 30.76
C ASN A 273 -14.91 23.28 31.33
N ILE A 274 -14.67 24.48 30.78
CA ILE A 274 -15.42 25.69 31.16
C ILE A 274 -16.92 25.49 30.91
N PHE A 275 -17.31 24.91 29.77
CA PHE A 275 -18.71 24.62 29.48
C PHE A 275 -19.32 23.62 30.47
N ARG A 276 -18.64 22.51 30.76
CA ARG A 276 -19.11 21.53 31.74
C ARG A 276 -19.31 22.13 33.13
N GLN A 277 -18.44 23.03 33.58
CA GLN A 277 -18.54 23.70 34.88
C GLN A 277 -19.69 24.71 34.94
N ASN A 278 -20.11 25.25 33.80
CA ASN A 278 -21.11 26.32 33.71
C ASN A 278 -22.47 25.83 33.17
N CYS A 279 -22.62 24.55 32.85
CA CYS A 279 -23.87 23.93 32.42
C CYS A 279 -24.32 22.84 33.41
N ARG A 280 -25.61 22.51 33.41
CA ARG A 280 -26.17 21.42 34.22
C ARG A 280 -25.92 20.09 33.51
N THR A 281 -24.83 19.40 33.83
CA THR A 281 -24.40 18.17 33.12
C THR A 281 -25.47 17.06 33.06
N ALA A 282 -26.45 17.05 33.98
CA ALA A 282 -27.53 16.07 34.00
C ALA A 282 -28.67 16.35 33.00
N VAL A 283 -28.77 17.59 32.47
CA VAL A 283 -29.92 18.04 31.66
C VAL A 283 -29.47 18.78 30.39
N ASP A 284 -28.48 19.66 30.51
CA ASP A 284 -27.95 20.42 29.38
C ASP A 284 -26.98 19.55 28.58
N SER A 285 -27.05 19.64 27.26
CA SER A 285 -26.18 18.89 26.37
C SER A 285 -25.19 19.82 25.66
N ILE A 286 -23.91 19.48 25.76
CA ILE A 286 -22.80 20.23 25.17
C ILE A 286 -22.20 19.38 24.05
N VAL A 287 -22.17 19.94 22.84
CA VAL A 287 -21.77 19.25 21.62
C VAL A 287 -20.65 20.03 20.93
N ARG A 288 -19.58 19.34 20.51
CA ARG A 288 -18.65 19.88 19.52
C ARG A 288 -19.22 19.66 18.12
N TYR A 289 -19.64 20.74 17.47
CA TYR A 289 -20.34 20.69 16.19
C TYR A 289 -19.38 20.69 15.00
N GLY A 290 -18.27 21.42 15.12
CA GLY A 290 -17.24 21.58 14.10
C GLY A 290 -15.84 21.67 14.70
N GLY A 291 -14.89 22.21 13.93
CA GLY A 291 -13.49 22.35 14.38
C GLY A 291 -13.36 23.22 15.64
N GLU A 292 -13.94 24.42 15.59
CA GLU A 292 -13.95 25.44 16.64
C GLU A 292 -15.37 25.86 17.08
N GLU A 293 -16.38 25.12 16.60
CA GLU A 293 -17.80 25.41 16.80
C GLU A 293 -18.41 24.44 17.81
N PHE A 294 -19.21 24.97 18.72
CA PHE A 294 -19.89 24.22 19.76
C PHE A 294 -21.39 24.55 19.76
N ILE A 295 -22.21 23.56 20.12
CA ILE A 295 -23.64 23.73 20.36
C ILE A 295 -23.92 23.35 21.81
N ILE A 296 -24.72 24.17 22.48
CA ILE A 296 -25.30 23.82 23.76
C ILE A 296 -26.81 23.99 23.64
N TYR A 297 -27.59 22.98 24.03
CA TYR A 297 -29.03 23.14 24.14
C TYR A 297 -29.51 22.88 25.56
N PHE A 298 -30.51 23.65 25.96
CA PHE A 298 -31.01 23.80 27.32
C PHE A 298 -32.49 23.40 27.36
N PRO A 299 -32.80 22.13 27.66
CA PRO A 299 -34.17 21.71 27.92
C PRO A 299 -34.77 22.50 29.09
N GLU A 300 -36.07 22.76 29.02
CA GLU A 300 -36.87 23.46 30.02
C GLU A 300 -36.31 24.85 30.39
N THR A 301 -35.66 25.53 29.45
CA THR A 301 -35.01 26.82 29.66
C THR A 301 -35.42 27.79 28.56
N ASP A 302 -35.99 28.93 28.97
CA ASP A 302 -36.37 30.01 28.07
C ASP A 302 -35.14 30.78 27.55
N LEU A 303 -35.35 31.48 26.44
CA LEU A 303 -34.28 32.21 25.76
C LEU A 303 -33.58 33.26 26.64
N HIS A 304 -34.34 34.00 27.45
CA HIS A 304 -33.79 35.10 28.24
C HIS A 304 -32.90 34.56 29.37
N THR A 305 -33.33 33.49 30.03
CA THR A 305 -32.53 32.78 31.04
C THR A 305 -31.26 32.20 30.40
N ALA A 306 -31.40 31.49 29.28
CA ALA A 306 -30.25 30.91 28.58
C ALA A 306 -29.22 31.97 28.17
N ALA A 307 -29.68 33.06 27.54
CA ALA A 307 -28.80 34.13 27.05
C ALA A 307 -28.12 34.91 28.19
N ASN A 308 -28.92 35.49 29.09
CA ASN A 308 -28.41 36.49 30.05
C ASN A 308 -27.77 35.88 31.29
N ILE A 309 -28.02 34.60 31.59
CA ILE A 309 -27.51 33.96 32.80
C ILE A 309 -26.47 32.90 32.42
N ILE A 310 -26.85 31.92 31.61
CA ILE A 310 -26.00 30.75 31.35
C ILE A 310 -24.90 31.11 30.33
N CYS A 311 -25.30 31.59 29.15
CA CYS A 311 -24.36 31.93 28.08
C CYS A 311 -23.49 33.13 28.43
N GLU A 312 -24.02 34.15 29.12
CA GLU A 312 -23.19 35.27 29.59
C GLU A 312 -22.17 34.82 30.63
N ARG A 313 -22.54 33.90 31.54
CA ARG A 313 -21.58 33.29 32.46
C ARG A 313 -20.50 32.51 31.72
N ILE A 314 -20.85 31.73 30.69
CA ILE A 314 -19.86 31.00 29.86
C ILE A 314 -18.92 31.96 29.15
N ARG A 315 -19.46 33.02 28.54
CA ARG A 315 -18.68 34.04 27.83
C ARG A 315 -17.70 34.73 28.77
N GLN A 316 -18.18 35.19 29.93
CA GLN A 316 -17.34 35.83 30.96
C GLN A 316 -16.31 34.87 31.55
N ALA A 317 -16.68 33.61 31.81
CA ALA A 317 -15.73 32.61 32.32
C ALA A 317 -14.61 32.34 31.32
N THR A 318 -14.92 32.38 30.02
CA THR A 318 -13.93 32.20 28.95
C THR A 318 -13.01 33.41 28.81
N GLU A 319 -13.58 34.61 28.76
CA GLU A 319 -12.84 35.87 28.65
C GLU A 319 -11.92 36.10 29.85
N ASN A 320 -12.36 35.76 31.06
CA ASN A 320 -11.60 35.95 32.29
C ASN A 320 -10.71 34.75 32.65
N TYR A 321 -10.69 33.69 31.85
CA TYR A 321 -9.83 32.54 32.11
C TYR A 321 -8.36 32.92 31.98
N ASN A 322 -7.51 32.41 32.88
CA ASN A 322 -6.08 32.67 32.82
C ASN A 322 -5.39 31.81 31.74
N TRP A 323 -5.43 32.31 30.51
CA TRP A 323 -4.86 31.64 29.33
C TRP A 323 -3.33 31.58 29.31
N ASP A 324 -2.64 32.33 30.18
CA ASP A 324 -1.17 32.28 30.29
C ASP A 324 -0.66 30.91 30.74
N TRP A 325 -1.50 30.09 31.38
CA TRP A 325 -1.15 28.70 31.74
C TRP A 325 -0.96 27.80 30.51
N ILE A 326 -1.57 28.16 29.38
CA ILE A 326 -1.45 27.44 28.11
C ILE A 326 -0.34 28.06 27.28
N SER A 327 -0.41 29.37 27.05
CA SER A 327 0.63 30.11 26.35
C SER A 327 0.61 31.58 26.74
N HIS A 328 1.80 32.15 26.94
CA HIS A 328 1.91 33.54 27.38
C HIS A 328 1.31 34.52 26.37
N GLY A 329 0.46 35.44 26.85
CA GLY A 329 -0.19 36.46 26.03
C GLY A 329 -1.31 35.92 25.12
N LEU A 330 -1.80 34.70 25.40
CA LEU A 330 -3.00 34.16 24.77
C LEU A 330 -4.24 34.84 25.35
N ASN A 331 -5.19 35.20 24.50
CA ASN A 331 -6.51 35.68 24.89
C ASN A 331 -7.55 34.98 24.01
N VAL A 332 -8.60 34.46 24.61
CA VAL A 332 -9.64 33.68 23.93
C VAL A 332 -11.00 34.25 24.34
N THR A 333 -11.83 34.55 23.34
CA THR A 333 -13.21 34.99 23.54
C THR A 333 -14.16 34.15 22.70
N LEU A 334 -15.46 34.23 23.03
CA LEU A 334 -16.51 33.50 22.33
C LEU A 334 -17.58 34.45 21.80
N SER A 335 -18.01 34.20 20.58
CA SER A 335 -19.27 34.73 20.06
C SER A 335 -20.36 33.67 20.21
N ILE A 336 -21.57 34.08 20.58
CA ILE A 336 -22.68 33.17 20.87
C ILE A 336 -23.96 33.67 20.18
N GLY A 337 -24.62 32.79 19.44
CA GLY A 337 -25.95 33.00 18.87
C GLY A 337 -26.98 32.07 19.50
N LEU A 338 -28.13 32.58 19.93
CA LEU A 338 -29.20 31.75 20.51
C LEU A 338 -30.51 31.82 19.72
N ALA A 339 -31.25 30.72 19.78
CA ALA A 339 -32.61 30.62 19.27
C ALA A 339 -33.48 29.74 20.19
N GLU A 340 -34.77 30.05 20.29
CA GLU A 340 -35.76 29.26 21.04
C GLU A 340 -36.59 28.39 20.09
N ALA A 341 -36.85 27.14 20.48
CA ALA A 341 -37.58 26.16 19.70
C ALA A 341 -39.00 26.61 19.34
N ASP A 342 -39.68 27.34 20.24
CA ASP A 342 -41.05 27.83 20.03
C ASP A 342 -41.16 28.86 18.89
N LYS A 343 -40.04 29.46 18.47
CA LYS A 343 -40.01 30.48 17.41
C LYS A 343 -39.73 29.89 16.02
N VAL A 344 -39.60 28.57 15.89
CA VAL A 344 -39.21 27.89 14.65
C VAL A 344 -40.05 26.64 14.39
N SER A 345 -40.11 26.19 13.14
CA SER A 345 -40.96 25.06 12.74
C SER A 345 -40.36 23.68 13.05
N ASN A 346 -39.02 23.58 13.08
CA ASN A 346 -38.30 22.32 13.27
C ASN A 346 -36.88 22.54 13.81
N HIS A 347 -36.23 21.46 14.26
CA HIS A 347 -34.88 21.47 14.83
C HIS A 347 -33.79 21.96 13.85
N ILE A 348 -33.94 21.77 12.54
CA ILE A 348 -32.97 22.28 11.55
C ILE A 348 -33.04 23.80 11.49
N GLU A 349 -34.26 24.36 11.50
CA GLU A 349 -34.47 25.81 11.55
C GLU A 349 -33.98 26.41 12.88
N LEU A 350 -34.08 25.67 13.98
CA LEU A 350 -33.51 26.07 15.28
C LEU A 350 -32.00 26.29 15.18
N ILE A 351 -31.27 25.30 14.63
CA ILE A 351 -29.81 25.40 14.42
C ILE A 351 -29.50 26.58 13.49
N LYS A 352 -30.21 26.70 12.35
CA LYS A 352 -29.99 27.79 11.38
C LYS A 352 -30.22 29.17 11.98
N THR A 353 -31.23 29.31 12.84
CA THR A 353 -31.54 30.59 13.50
C THR A 353 -30.44 30.95 14.50
N ALA A 354 -29.97 29.99 15.29
CA ALA A 354 -28.85 30.21 16.21
C ALA A 354 -27.55 30.55 15.47
N ASP A 355 -27.26 29.88 14.35
CA ASP A 355 -26.11 30.18 13.47
C ASP A 355 -26.18 31.59 12.88
N SER A 356 -27.35 32.01 12.39
CA SER A 356 -27.57 33.38 11.93
C SER A 356 -27.30 34.41 13.03
N LYS A 357 -27.72 34.13 14.26
CA LYS A 357 -27.42 34.99 15.42
C LYS A 357 -25.94 34.98 15.79
N LEU A 358 -25.26 33.84 15.65
CA LEU A 358 -23.82 33.77 15.86
C LEU A 358 -23.08 34.63 14.84
N TYR A 359 -23.52 34.60 13.58
CA TYR A 359 -22.98 35.47 12.53
C TYR A 359 -23.17 36.96 12.86
N GLU A 360 -24.33 37.35 13.40
CA GLU A 360 -24.56 38.71 13.91
C GLU A 360 -23.61 39.06 15.07
N ALA A 361 -23.38 38.14 16.02
CA ALA A 361 -22.44 38.33 17.12
C ALA A 361 -21.00 38.56 16.61
N LYS A 362 -20.55 37.75 15.64
CA LYS A 362 -19.24 37.90 15.02
C LYS A 362 -19.08 39.24 14.29
N ASN A 363 -20.10 39.67 13.55
CA ASN A 363 -20.10 40.96 12.84
C ASN A 363 -20.30 42.17 13.74
N GLY A 364 -20.93 41.98 14.91
CA GLY A 364 -21.12 43.03 15.90
C GLY A 364 -19.86 43.41 16.67
N GLY A 365 -18.72 42.78 16.39
CA GLY A 365 -17.46 43.01 17.09
C GLY A 365 -17.00 41.87 18.00
N ARG A 366 -17.61 40.67 17.86
CA ARG A 366 -17.26 39.45 18.59
C ARG A 366 -17.44 39.58 20.12
N ASN A 367 -17.04 38.52 20.85
CA ASN A 367 -17.12 38.45 22.31
C ASN A 367 -18.48 38.90 22.86
N ARG A 368 -19.56 38.39 22.26
CA ARG A 368 -20.92 38.84 22.58
C ARG A 368 -21.97 37.79 22.26
N ILE A 369 -23.16 38.09 22.74
CA ILE A 369 -24.34 37.25 22.60
C ILE A 369 -25.37 37.98 21.73
N CYS A 370 -25.92 37.27 20.74
CA CYS A 370 -27.05 37.73 19.94
C CYS A 370 -28.18 36.69 19.99
N PHE A 371 -29.43 37.15 20.12
CA PHE A 371 -30.62 36.31 20.22
C PHE A 371 -31.87 37.06 19.74
N VAL A 372 -32.96 36.34 19.43
CA VAL A 372 -34.26 36.89 18.97
C VAL A 372 -35.39 36.46 19.86
#